data_AF-A0A929TXL9-F1
#
_entry.id   AF-A0A929TXL9-F1
#
_cell.length_a   1.000
_cell.length_b   1.000
_cell.length_c   1.000
_cell.angle_alpha   90.00
_cell.angle_beta   90.00
_cell.angle_gamma   90.00
#
_symmetry.space_group_name_H-M   'P 1'
#
loop_
_entity.id
_entity.type
_entity.pdbx_description
1 polymer ?
#
loop_
_entity_poly.entity_id
_entity_poly.type
_entity_poly.pdbx_seq_one_letter_code
_entity_poly.pdbx_strand_id
1 'polypeptide(L)' 'PETVSKIRSDEYYINMMIAWYFATALAKQYESVIPFIENNSLDIWTHNKAIQKAVESLRISDEKKEYLKSLKIKK' A
#
# COMPACT_ATOMS: atom_id res chain seq x y z
N PRO A 1 -0.24 -4.79 -10.92
CA PRO A 1 -0.48 -3.65 -9.99
C PRO A 1 -1.33 -2.52 -10.58
N GLU A 2 -1.08 -2.11 -11.83
CA GLU A 2 -1.74 -0.95 -12.46
C GLU A 2 -3.27 -1.05 -12.54
N THR A 3 -3.83 -2.20 -12.94
CA THR A 3 -5.29 -2.38 -12.96
C THR A 3 -5.89 -2.21 -11.57
N VAL A 4 -5.25 -2.80 -10.55
CA VAL A 4 -5.71 -2.73 -9.15
C VAL A 4 -5.54 -1.32 -8.58
N SER A 5 -4.48 -0.60 -8.93
CA SER A 5 -4.25 0.77 -8.44
C SER A 5 -5.30 1.75 -8.94
N LYS A 6 -5.98 1.46 -10.05
CA LYS A 6 -7.03 2.33 -10.64
C LYS A 6 -8.42 2.05 -10.07
N ILE A 7 -8.62 0.98 -9.30
CA ILE A 7 -9.93 0.66 -8.71
C ILE A 7 -10.27 1.72 -7.66
N ARG A 8 -11.47 2.28 -7.75
CA ARG A 8 -12.08 3.17 -6.75
C ARG A 8 -13.42 2.57 -6.35
N SER A 9 -13.67 2.50 -5.05
CA SER A 9 -14.83 1.82 -4.49
C SER A 9 -15.15 2.40 -3.12
N ASP A 10 -16.43 2.48 -2.79
CA ASP A 10 -16.89 2.80 -1.43
C ASP A 10 -17.07 1.53 -0.57
N GLU A 11 -17.08 0.35 -1.21
CA GLU A 11 -17.21 -0.94 -0.54
C GLU A 11 -15.98 -1.30 0.30
N TYR A 12 -16.21 -1.49 1.60
CA TYR A 12 -15.15 -1.77 2.57
C TYR A 12 -14.26 -2.96 2.20
N TYR A 13 -14.86 -4.08 1.79
CA TYR A 13 -14.09 -5.30 1.49
C TYR A 13 -13.28 -5.17 0.20
N ILE A 14 -13.76 -4.43 -0.80
CA ILE A 14 -12.99 -4.13 -2.01
C ILE A 14 -11.76 -3.31 -1.64
N ASN A 15 -11.95 -2.24 -0.86
CA ASN A 15 -10.86 -1.40 -0.40
C ASN A 15 -9.85 -2.17 0.46
N MET A 16 -10.32 -3.09 1.32
CA MET A 16 -9.43 -3.95 2.09
C MET A 16 -8.62 -4.91 1.21
N MET A 17 -9.24 -5.49 0.18
CA MET A 17 -8.56 -6.35 -0.78
C MET A 17 -7.47 -5.61 -1.54
N ILE A 18 -7.71 -4.36 -1.96
CA ILE A 18 -6.70 -3.50 -2.58
C ILE A 18 -5.53 -3.27 -1.60
N ALA A 19 -5.83 -2.91 -0.34
CA ALA A 19 -4.82 -2.66 0.68
C ALA A 19 -3.95 -3.91 0.95
N TRP A 20 -4.56 -5.08 1.10
CA TRP A 20 -3.83 -6.35 1.31
C TRP A 20 -3.03 -6.77 0.08
N TYR A 21 -3.56 -6.55 -1.13
CA TYR A 21 -2.84 -6.80 -2.37
C TYR A 21 -1.53 -6.01 -2.39
N PHE A 22 -1.60 -4.69 -2.17
CA PHE A 22 -0.41 -3.83 -2.20
C PHE A 22 0.55 -4.12 -1.06
N ALA A 23 0.08 -4.37 0.16
CA ALA A 23 0.94 -4.78 1.27
C ALA A 23 1.68 -6.11 0.98
N THR A 24 0.98 -7.08 0.39
CA THR A 24 1.59 -8.36 -0.01
C THR A 24 2.58 -8.18 -1.15
N ALA A 25 2.25 -7.32 -2.12
CA ALA A 25 3.11 -7.02 -3.25
C ALA A 25 4.39 -6.29 -2.80
N LEU A 26 4.30 -5.32 -1.86
CA LEU A 26 5.46 -4.69 -1.23
C LEU A 26 6.39 -5.71 -0.57
N ALA A 27 5.83 -6.75 0.05
CA ALA A 27 6.62 -7.82 0.68
C ALA A 27 7.30 -8.78 -0.31
N LYS A 28 6.78 -8.92 -1.53
CA LYS A 28 7.28 -9.89 -2.51
C LYS A 28 8.09 -9.24 -3.65
N GLN A 29 7.77 -8.01 -4.02
CA GLN A 29 8.25 -7.34 -5.23
C GLN A 29 8.44 -5.83 -4.98
N TYR A 30 9.08 -5.49 -3.86
CA TYR A 30 9.18 -4.11 -3.34
C TYR A 30 9.50 -3.06 -4.41
N GLU A 31 10.59 -3.24 -5.15
CA GLU A 31 11.07 -2.25 -6.15
C GLU A 31 10.04 -1.97 -7.25
N SER A 32 9.21 -2.95 -7.61
CA SER A 32 8.18 -2.79 -8.63
C SER A 32 6.89 -2.14 -8.11
N VAL A 33 6.70 -2.14 -6.78
CA VAL A 33 5.44 -1.74 -6.12
C VAL A 33 5.57 -0.39 -5.43
N ILE A 34 6.76 -0.06 -4.90
CA ILE A 34 7.01 1.19 -4.21
C ILE A 34 6.63 2.44 -5.04
N PRO A 35 6.78 2.48 -6.39
CA PRO A 35 6.38 3.65 -7.16
C PRO A 35 4.87 3.94 -7.11
N PHE A 36 4.02 2.94 -6.87
CA PHE A 36 2.58 3.16 -6.74
C PHE A 36 2.21 3.86 -5.43
N ILE A 37 3.03 3.65 -4.38
CA ILE A 37 2.89 4.32 -3.11
C ILE A 37 3.53 5.71 -3.20
N GLU A 38 4.74 5.84 -3.74
CA GLU A 38 5.39 7.16 -3.90
C GLU A 38 4.56 8.14 -4.74
N ASN A 39 3.94 7.65 -5.80
CA ASN A 39 3.13 8.47 -6.71
C ASN A 39 1.67 8.64 -6.26
N ASN A 40 1.29 8.21 -5.04
CA ASN A 40 -0.09 8.29 -4.53
C ASN A 40 -1.13 7.72 -5.52
N SER A 41 -0.81 6.59 -6.16
CA SER A 41 -1.63 6.04 -7.25
C SER A 41 -2.95 5.40 -6.78
N LEU A 42 -3.10 5.19 -5.48
CA LEU A 42 -4.24 4.55 -4.83
C LEU A 42 -5.19 5.61 -4.24
N ASP A 43 -6.42 5.22 -3.91
CA ASP A 43 -7.26 6.06 -3.05
C ASP A 43 -6.59 6.23 -1.67
N ILE A 44 -6.76 7.41 -1.05
CA ILE A 44 -6.11 7.80 0.23
C ILE A 44 -6.31 6.74 1.31
N TRP A 45 -7.52 6.18 1.44
CA TRP A 45 -7.78 5.16 2.45
C TRP A 45 -7.00 3.89 2.16
N THR A 46 -7.08 3.39 0.91
CA THR A 46 -6.39 2.16 0.49
C THR A 46 -4.87 2.29 0.55
N HIS A 47 -4.34 3.46 0.20
CA HIS A 47 -2.92 3.82 0.30
C HIS A 47 -2.42 3.71 1.74
N ASN A 48 -3.06 4.45 2.65
CA ASN A 48 -2.67 4.47 4.05
C ASN A 48 -2.85 3.10 4.73
N LYS A 49 -3.87 2.34 4.31
CA LYS A 49 -4.13 0.99 4.80
C LYS A 49 -3.11 -0.02 4.28
N ALA A 50 -2.68 0.09 3.02
CA ALA A 50 -1.61 -0.73 2.46
C ALA A 50 -0.29 -0.50 3.21
N ILE A 51 0.07 0.77 3.48
CA ILE A 51 1.23 1.13 4.30
C ILE A 51 1.10 0.51 5.70
N GLN A 52 -0.04 0.66 6.36
CA GLN A 52 -0.28 0.06 7.68
C GLN A 52 -0.04 -1.45 7.65
N LYS A 53 -0.61 -2.16 6.67
CA LYS A 53 -0.48 -3.61 6.56
C LYS A 53 0.93 -4.08 6.20
N ALA A 54 1.66 -3.32 5.38
CA ALA A 54 3.06 -3.59 5.09
C ALA A 54 3.92 -3.41 6.34
N VAL A 55 3.68 -2.36 7.13
CA VAL A 55 4.42 -2.07 8.37
C VAL A 55 4.16 -3.09 9.46
N GLU A 56 2.93 -3.59 9.59
CA GLU A 56 2.56 -4.69 10.52
C GLU A 56 3.15 -6.04 10.09
N SER A 57 3.68 -6.17 8.87
CA SER A 57 4.23 -7.42 8.35
C SER A 57 5.66 -7.68 8.84
N LEU A 58 5.94 -8.93 9.22
CA LEU A 58 7.31 -9.40 9.50
C LEU A 58 8.16 -9.61 8.23
N ARG A 59 7.56 -9.50 7.02
CA ARG A 59 8.25 -9.74 5.74
C ARG A 59 8.93 -8.50 5.16
N ILE A 60 8.75 -7.33 5.79
CA ILE A 60 9.37 -6.06 5.39
C ILE A 60 10.46 -5.72 6.40
N SER A 61 11.63 -5.27 5.94
CA SER A 61 12.72 -4.81 6.81
C SER A 61 12.33 -3.52 7.53
N ASP A 62 12.91 -3.25 8.70
CA ASP A 62 12.53 -2.08 9.51
C ASP A 62 12.82 -0.76 8.78
N GLU A 63 13.93 -0.67 8.05
CA GLU A 63 14.25 0.48 7.18
C GLU A 63 13.12 0.75 6.17
N LYS A 64 12.63 -0.29 5.47
CA LYS A 64 11.53 -0.15 4.52
C LYS A 64 10.22 0.24 5.23
N LYS A 65 9.98 -0.24 6.45
CA LYS A 65 8.81 0.17 7.23
C LYS A 65 8.88 1.65 7.60
N GLU A 66 10.04 2.14 8.02
CA GLU A 66 10.27 3.55 8.34
C GLU A 66 10.02 4.44 7.13
N TYR A 67 10.57 4.06 5.98
CA TYR A 67 10.32 4.75 4.73
C TYR A 67 8.83 4.76 4.36
N LEU A 68 8.15 3.60 4.37
CA LEU A 68 6.72 3.51 4.06
C LEU A 68 5.86 4.37 5.01
N LYS A 69 6.20 4.46 6.30
CA LYS A 69 5.47 5.33 7.26
C LYS A 69 5.53 6.80 6.85
N SER A 70 6.65 7.25 6.28
CA SER A 70 6.81 8.63 5.79
C SER A 70 5.89 8.97 4.62
N LEU A 71 5.44 7.97 3.86
CA LEU A 71 4.58 8.12 2.68
C LEU A 71 3.08 8.14 3.01
N LYS A 72 2.69 8.12 4.29
CA LYS A 72 1.27 8.22 4.66
C LYS A 72 0.73 9.62 4.34
N ILE A 73 -0.41 9.65 3.67
CA ILE A 73 -1.09 10.89 3.30
C ILE A 73 -1.90 11.38 4.51
N LYS A 74 -1.63 12.61 4.97
CA LYS A 74 -2.46 13.31 5.97
C LYS A 74 -3.59 14.03 5.25
N LYS A 75 -4.81 13.94 5.79
CA LYS A 75 -5.93 14.81 5.42
C LYS A 75 -5.92 16.05 6.29
#